data_AF-A0A4U2GTL9-F1
#
_entry.id   AF-A0A4U2GTL9-F1
#
_cell.length_a   1.000
_cell.length_b   1.000
_cell.length_c   1.000
_cell.angle_alpha   90.00
_cell.angle_beta   90.00
_cell.angle_gamma   90.00
#
_symmetry.space_group_name_H-M   'P 1'
#
loop_
_entity.id
_entity.type
_entity.pdbx_description
1 polymer ?
#
loop_
_entity_poly.entity_id
_entity_poly.type
_entity_poly.pdbx_seq_one_letter_code
_entity_poly.pdbx_strand_id
1 'polypeptide(L)'
;MTTIIASPNLFIAGDAMWTSQVSGLEVDCETRKHIVCLEQVIFFSGDEHPIILAQAVLLALISDEEYIQLAQALDERDEIGLIAVTENTGALIDMPIGNNATTGELVFSGSGGFHAATFYQDLDNLPCLLQRIDTAMTMAFQVDEQSGNGIHKKVWPQRYDNLCYTDTSYREYIWAKIEEYHEFIAEWASMEGDNMAAQLPRSTNRTAPAPNAPKATPERMKEILEALRKNQKKQSEKQEEST
;
A
#
# COMPACT_ATOMS: atom_id res chain seq x y z
N MET A 1 -1.10 4.19 9.02
CA MET A 1 -2.49 4.69 8.96
C MET A 1 -2.96 4.90 7.53
N THR A 2 -2.74 3.87 6.70
CA THR A 2 -3.71 3.55 5.68
C THR A 2 -4.46 2.46 6.38
N THR A 3 -5.66 2.75 6.83
CA THR A 3 -6.54 1.70 7.30
C THR A 3 -6.89 0.87 6.08
N ILE A 4 -6.45 -0.38 6.03
CA ILE A 4 -6.85 -1.31 4.98
C ILE A 4 -7.58 -2.46 5.65
N ILE A 5 -8.77 -2.78 5.15
CA ILE A 5 -9.51 -3.98 5.53
C ILE A 5 -9.93 -4.73 4.27
N ALA A 6 -9.86 -6.06 4.32
CA ALA A 6 -10.27 -6.93 3.25
C ALA A 6 -10.97 -8.17 3.80
N SER A 7 -12.02 -8.60 3.11
CA SER A 7 -12.60 -9.93 3.28
C SER A 7 -12.37 -10.68 1.96
N PRO A 8 -11.58 -11.77 1.96
CA PRO A 8 -11.25 -12.48 0.73
C PRO A 8 -12.51 -12.91 -0.03
N ASN A 9 -12.51 -12.65 -1.33
CA ASN A 9 -13.63 -12.87 -2.26
C ASN A 9 -14.88 -11.99 -2.05
N LEU A 10 -14.84 -11.04 -1.11
CA LEU A 10 -15.98 -10.17 -0.79
C LEU A 10 -15.66 -8.69 -0.96
N PHE A 11 -14.58 -8.17 -0.38
CA PHE A 11 -14.18 -6.77 -0.60
C PHE A 11 -12.73 -6.49 -0.22
N ILE A 12 -12.21 -5.37 -0.71
CA ILE A 12 -11.03 -4.68 -0.21
C ILE A 12 -11.35 -3.20 -0.11
N ALA A 13 -10.94 -2.55 0.97
CA ALA A 13 -11.15 -1.13 1.19
C ALA A 13 -9.93 -0.52 1.89
N GLY A 14 -9.65 0.74 1.56
CA GLY A 14 -8.68 1.55 2.27
C GLY A 14 -9.01 3.04 2.21
N ASP A 15 -8.42 3.79 3.14
CA ASP A 15 -8.51 5.25 3.12
C ASP A 15 -7.75 5.86 1.92
N ALA A 16 -8.18 7.05 1.50
CA ALA A 16 -7.64 7.71 0.31
C ALA A 16 -6.56 8.75 0.64
N MET A 17 -6.79 9.60 1.66
CA MET A 17 -5.92 10.73 1.97
C MET A 17 -4.69 10.31 2.79
N TRP A 18 -3.61 11.08 2.73
CA TRP A 18 -2.41 10.87 3.55
C TRP A 18 -2.45 11.69 4.83
N THR A 19 -1.49 11.44 5.71
CA THR A 19 -1.29 12.22 6.92
C THR A 19 0.11 12.82 6.93
N SER A 20 0.18 14.14 7.08
CA SER A 20 1.46 14.84 7.15
C SER A 20 2.18 14.48 8.45
N GLN A 21 3.45 14.06 8.36
CA GLN A 21 4.29 13.86 9.55
C GLN A 21 4.55 15.17 10.32
N VAL A 22 4.43 16.32 9.66
CA VAL A 22 4.73 17.64 10.23
C VAL A 22 3.54 18.19 11.01
N SER A 23 2.36 18.18 10.40
CA SER A 23 1.15 18.77 11.01
C SER A 23 0.28 17.76 11.73
N GLY A 24 0.42 16.46 11.42
CA GLY A 24 -0.51 15.42 11.86
C GLY A 24 -1.90 15.51 11.20
N LEU A 25 -2.08 16.42 10.25
CA LEU A 25 -3.35 16.63 9.56
C LEU A 25 -3.42 15.81 8.27
N GLU A 26 -4.65 15.58 7.82
CA GLU A 26 -4.90 14.99 6.51
C GLU A 26 -4.39 15.89 5.38
N VAL A 27 -3.82 15.26 4.37
CA VAL A 27 -3.29 15.91 3.17
C VAL A 27 -3.71 15.13 1.93
N ASP A 28 -4.21 15.87 0.95
CA ASP A 28 -4.47 15.33 -0.39
C ASP A 28 -3.14 15.29 -1.15
N CYS A 29 -2.83 14.15 -1.75
CA CYS A 29 -1.57 13.92 -2.44
C CYS A 29 -1.85 13.22 -3.76
N GLU A 30 -1.07 13.55 -4.79
CA GLU A 30 -1.16 12.83 -6.07
C GLU A 30 -0.76 11.36 -5.93
N THR A 31 0.13 11.03 -4.98
CA THR A 31 0.49 9.65 -4.63
C THR A 31 -0.75 8.90 -4.13
N ARG A 32 -1.14 7.83 -4.81
CA ARG A 32 -2.25 6.96 -4.42
C ARG A 32 -1.75 5.90 -3.44
N LYS A 33 -2.62 5.49 -2.52
CA LYS A 33 -2.38 4.38 -1.59
C LYS A 33 -2.76 3.02 -2.17
N HIS A 34 -3.14 2.97 -3.44
CA HIS A 34 -3.47 1.74 -4.14
C HIS A 34 -2.99 1.80 -5.59
N ILE A 35 -2.77 0.63 -6.16
CA ILE A 35 -2.65 0.45 -7.61
C ILE A 35 -3.57 -0.67 -8.06
N VAL A 36 -4.07 -0.55 -9.29
CA VAL A 36 -4.78 -1.61 -9.99
C VAL A 36 -3.99 -1.91 -11.26
N CYS A 37 -3.32 -3.05 -11.28
CA CYS A 37 -2.46 -3.46 -12.39
C CYS A 37 -2.32 -4.99 -12.43
N LEU A 38 -2.10 -5.55 -13.63
CA LEU A 38 -1.79 -6.98 -13.82
C LEU A 38 -2.81 -7.92 -13.18
N GLU A 39 -4.11 -7.62 -13.29
CA GLU A 39 -5.20 -8.39 -12.66
C GLU A 39 -5.14 -8.45 -11.13
N GLN A 40 -4.51 -7.46 -10.52
CA GLN A 40 -4.35 -7.34 -9.07
C GLN A 40 -4.81 -5.96 -8.60
N VAL A 41 -5.41 -5.95 -7.41
CA VAL A 41 -5.66 -4.74 -6.63
C VAL A 41 -4.75 -4.81 -5.41
N ILE A 42 -3.91 -3.79 -5.26
CA ILE A 42 -2.93 -3.73 -4.16
C ILE A 42 -3.14 -2.41 -3.41
N PHE A 43 -3.47 -2.51 -2.13
CA PHE A 43 -3.52 -1.38 -1.21
C PHE A 43 -2.27 -1.36 -0.35
N PHE A 44 -1.69 -0.18 -0.14
CA PHE A 44 -0.48 0.04 0.63
C PHE A 44 -0.74 0.85 1.89
N SER A 45 -0.02 0.49 2.95
CA SER A 45 0.02 1.18 4.24
C SER A 45 1.49 1.39 4.59
N GLY A 46 1.87 2.52 5.18
CA GLY A 46 3.24 2.78 5.61
C GLY A 46 3.67 4.21 5.34
N ASP A 47 4.91 4.40 4.94
CA ASP A 47 5.46 5.71 4.57
C ASP A 47 5.44 5.91 3.05
N GLU A 48 5.38 7.16 2.61
CA GLU A 48 5.22 7.49 1.19
C GLU A 48 6.35 6.97 0.30
N HIS A 49 7.62 7.12 0.70
CA HIS A 49 8.76 6.75 -0.15
C HIS A 49 8.82 5.24 -0.42
N PRO A 50 8.75 4.34 0.60
CA PRO A 50 8.67 2.91 0.34
C PRO A 50 7.50 2.51 -0.56
N ILE A 51 6.35 3.16 -0.41
CA ILE A 51 5.16 2.90 -1.21
C ILE A 51 5.40 3.29 -2.68
N ILE A 52 6.00 4.46 -2.93
CA ILE A 52 6.38 4.89 -4.30
C ILE A 52 7.35 3.89 -4.93
N LEU A 53 8.37 3.43 -4.20
CA LEU A 53 9.32 2.43 -4.72
C LEU A 53 8.62 1.12 -5.06
N ALA A 54 7.74 0.62 -4.18
CA ALA A 54 7.00 -0.61 -4.41
C ALA A 54 6.07 -0.49 -5.62
N GLN A 55 5.41 0.67 -5.79
CA GLN A 55 4.58 0.95 -6.97
C GLN A 55 5.43 1.01 -8.24
N ALA A 56 6.60 1.66 -8.22
CA ALA A 56 7.47 1.79 -9.38
C ALA A 56 7.91 0.43 -9.92
N VAL A 57 8.36 -0.48 -9.05
CA VAL A 57 8.78 -1.83 -9.48
C VAL A 57 7.58 -2.67 -9.95
N LEU A 58 6.42 -2.54 -9.31
CA LEU A 58 5.18 -3.24 -9.68
C LEU A 58 4.65 -2.81 -11.06
N LEU A 59 4.83 -1.53 -11.38
CA LEU A 59 4.44 -0.95 -12.66
C LEU A 59 5.50 -1.16 -13.76
N ALA A 60 6.58 -1.87 -13.45
CA ALA A 60 7.74 -2.10 -14.32
C ALA A 60 8.36 -0.79 -14.83
N LEU A 61 8.36 0.23 -13.97
CA LEU A 61 9.01 1.52 -14.25
C LEU A 61 10.50 1.43 -13.94
N ILE A 62 10.87 0.74 -12.85
CA ILE A 62 12.27 0.52 -12.46
C ILE A 62 12.62 -0.97 -12.50
N SER A 63 13.92 -1.25 -12.60
CA SER A 63 14.44 -2.63 -12.52
C SER A 63 14.39 -3.17 -11.09
N ASP A 64 14.44 -4.49 -10.96
CA ASP A 64 14.53 -5.16 -9.66
C ASP A 64 15.81 -4.72 -8.92
N GLU A 65 16.94 -4.58 -9.64
CA GLU A 65 18.21 -4.10 -9.08
C GLU A 65 18.13 -2.66 -8.56
N GLU A 66 17.53 -1.77 -9.35
CA GLU A 66 17.33 -0.36 -9.00
C GLU A 66 16.40 -0.20 -7.80
N TYR A 67 15.33 -1.01 -7.74
CA TYR A 67 14.44 -1.04 -6.58
C TYR A 67 15.18 -1.40 -5.29
N ILE A 68 16.08 -2.38 -5.33
CA ILE A 68 16.90 -2.76 -4.17
C ILE A 68 17.92 -1.67 -3.81
N GLN A 69 18.52 -1.00 -4.79
CA GLN A 69 19.42 0.12 -4.55
C GLN A 69 18.71 1.30 -3.88
N LEU A 70 17.55 1.70 -4.41
CA LEU A 70 16.74 2.78 -3.82
C LEU A 70 16.21 2.39 -2.43
N ALA A 71 15.89 1.11 -2.20
CA ALA A 71 15.50 0.63 -0.87
C ALA A 71 16.62 0.77 0.18
N GLN A 72 17.90 0.71 -0.22
CA GLN A 72 19.04 0.95 0.69
C GLN A 72 19.17 2.42 1.08
N ALA A 73 18.65 3.33 0.27
CA ALA A 73 18.66 4.76 0.54
C ALA A 73 17.46 5.22 1.38
N LEU A 74 16.48 4.36 1.70
CA LEU A 74 15.35 4.73 2.55
C LEU A 74 15.77 5.06 3.99
N ASP A 75 15.02 5.93 4.66
CA ASP A 75 15.18 6.18 6.09
C ASP A 75 14.86 4.89 6.88
N GLU A 76 15.70 4.52 7.86
CA GLU A 76 15.55 3.29 8.65
C GLU A 76 14.27 3.22 9.51
N ARG A 77 13.53 4.32 9.61
CA ARG A 77 12.25 4.44 10.31
C ARG A 77 11.06 4.37 9.37
N ASP A 78 11.27 4.35 8.06
CA ASP A 78 10.19 4.21 7.10
C ASP A 78 9.63 2.77 7.14
N GLU A 79 8.31 2.66 7.06
CA GLU A 79 7.53 1.44 7.23
C GLU A 79 6.74 1.11 5.96
N ILE A 80 6.46 -0.19 5.72
CA ILE A 80 5.66 -0.61 4.57
C ILE A 80 4.86 -1.89 4.81
N GLY A 81 3.58 -1.85 4.48
CA GLY A 81 2.65 -2.96 4.45
C GLY A 81 1.73 -2.86 3.23
N LEU A 82 1.10 -3.97 2.84
CA LEU A 82 0.11 -3.99 1.77
C LEU A 82 -0.81 -5.22 1.90
N ILE A 83 -2.01 -5.08 1.34
CA ILE A 83 -2.92 -6.19 1.07
C ILE A 83 -3.12 -6.25 -0.44
N ALA A 84 -2.91 -7.45 -0.99
CA ALA A 84 -3.08 -7.72 -2.41
C ALA A 84 -4.20 -8.75 -2.61
N VAL A 85 -5.06 -8.50 -3.58
CA VAL A 85 -6.13 -9.41 -4.00
C VAL A 85 -6.18 -9.51 -5.51
N THR A 86 -6.65 -10.65 -6.02
CA THR A 86 -6.93 -10.80 -7.44
C THR A 86 -8.10 -9.89 -7.84
N GLU A 87 -7.96 -9.18 -8.95
CA GLU A 87 -8.92 -8.17 -9.36
C GLU A 87 -10.30 -8.75 -9.69
N ASN A 88 -10.34 -9.93 -10.31
CA ASN A 88 -11.58 -10.52 -10.80
C ASN A 88 -12.36 -11.26 -9.71
N THR A 89 -11.68 -11.80 -8.70
CA THR A 89 -12.32 -12.67 -7.70
C THR A 89 -12.26 -12.12 -6.30
N GLY A 90 -11.38 -11.16 -6.00
CA GLY A 90 -11.12 -10.70 -4.64
C GLY A 90 -10.36 -11.72 -3.78
N ALA A 91 -9.89 -12.83 -4.37
CA ALA A 91 -9.08 -13.80 -3.65
C ALA A 91 -7.77 -13.18 -3.17
N LEU A 92 -7.42 -13.40 -1.90
CA LEU A 92 -6.16 -12.94 -1.31
C LEU A 92 -4.96 -13.51 -2.04
N ILE A 93 -3.99 -12.63 -2.26
CA ILE A 93 -2.68 -12.96 -2.81
C ILE A 93 -1.73 -13.12 -1.61
N ASP A 94 -1.07 -14.28 -1.54
CA ASP A 94 -0.13 -14.58 -0.47
C ASP A 94 1.10 -13.68 -0.59
N MET A 95 1.28 -12.82 0.40
CA MET A 95 2.33 -11.82 0.48
C MET A 95 3.06 -11.99 1.82
N PRO A 96 4.39 -11.89 1.86
CA PRO A 96 5.22 -12.15 3.05
C PRO A 96 5.04 -11.10 4.15
N ILE A 97 4.00 -10.29 4.05
CA ILE A 97 3.90 -9.03 4.73
C ILE A 97 3.29 -9.23 6.11
N GLY A 98 4.18 -9.41 7.08
CA GLY A 98 3.98 -9.19 8.51
C GLY A 98 3.38 -7.81 8.77
N ASN A 99 2.05 -7.78 8.73
CA ASN A 99 1.12 -6.88 9.40
C ASN A 99 -0.33 -7.15 8.97
N ASN A 100 -0.53 -8.10 8.04
CA ASN A 100 -1.83 -8.70 7.78
C ASN A 100 -2.25 -9.49 9.03
N ALA A 101 -2.82 -8.77 9.98
CA ALA A 101 -3.47 -9.37 11.12
C ALA A 101 -4.89 -9.77 10.71
N THR A 102 -5.41 -10.78 11.40
CA THR A 102 -6.74 -11.29 11.14
C THR A 102 -7.62 -11.08 12.35
N THR A 103 -8.85 -10.64 12.09
CA THR A 103 -9.92 -10.59 13.09
C THR A 103 -11.12 -11.24 12.43
N GLY A 104 -11.46 -12.45 12.89
CA GLY A 104 -12.40 -13.34 12.21
C GLY A 104 -11.97 -13.65 10.77
N GLU A 105 -12.82 -13.35 9.81
CA GLU A 105 -12.58 -13.56 8.37
C GLU A 105 -11.92 -12.34 7.68
N LEU A 106 -11.66 -11.26 8.41
CA LEU A 106 -11.06 -10.06 7.86
C LEU A 106 -9.55 -10.09 7.98
N VAL A 107 -8.89 -9.66 6.91
CA VAL A 107 -7.48 -9.30 6.90
C VAL A 107 -7.39 -7.78 6.94
N PHE A 108 -6.47 -7.25 7.73
CA PHE A 108 -6.30 -5.81 7.85
C PHE A 108 -4.83 -5.40 7.96
N SER A 109 -4.54 -4.16 7.57
CA SER A 109 -3.22 -3.54 7.67
C SER A 109 -3.37 -2.06 8.06
N GLY A 110 -2.27 -1.49 8.56
CA GLY A 110 -2.23 -0.14 9.13
C GLY A 110 -2.79 -0.06 10.56
N SER A 111 -2.45 1.02 11.27
CA SER A 111 -2.81 1.24 12.68
C SER A 111 -4.32 1.16 12.94
N GLY A 112 -5.15 1.75 12.08
CA GLY A 112 -6.61 1.71 12.20
C GLY A 112 -7.26 0.40 11.73
N GLY A 113 -6.50 -0.51 11.12
CA GLY A 113 -7.03 -1.74 10.52
C GLY A 113 -7.75 -2.64 11.53
N PHE A 114 -7.21 -2.76 12.75
CA PHE A 114 -7.84 -3.56 13.81
C PHE A 114 -9.18 -2.95 14.25
N HIS A 115 -9.23 -1.63 14.44
CA HIS A 115 -10.45 -0.92 14.79
C HIS A 115 -11.50 -1.06 13.69
N ALA A 116 -11.12 -0.83 12.43
CA ALA A 116 -12.02 -0.99 11.29
C ALA A 116 -12.55 -2.42 11.16
N ALA A 117 -11.69 -3.43 11.35
CA ALA A 117 -12.11 -4.82 11.30
C ALA A 117 -13.09 -5.17 12.44
N THR A 118 -12.83 -4.66 13.65
CA THR A 118 -13.69 -4.87 14.82
C THR A 118 -15.05 -4.18 14.64
N PHE A 119 -15.05 -2.90 14.28
CA PHE A 119 -16.30 -2.18 13.99
C PHE A 119 -17.09 -2.81 12.85
N TYR A 120 -16.41 -3.28 11.81
CA TYR A 120 -17.08 -4.01 10.75
C TYR A 120 -17.82 -5.23 11.33
N GLN A 121 -17.18 -6.03 12.17
CA GLN A 121 -17.83 -7.20 12.79
C GLN A 121 -19.04 -6.82 13.65
N ASP A 122 -18.92 -5.77 14.46
CA ASP A 122 -20.00 -5.30 15.35
C ASP A 122 -21.22 -4.74 14.60
N LEU A 123 -21.05 -4.37 13.32
CA LEU A 123 -22.10 -3.87 12.44
C LEU A 123 -22.79 -4.99 11.63
N ASP A 124 -22.85 -6.21 12.16
CA ASP A 124 -23.45 -7.38 11.50
C ASP A 124 -24.94 -7.21 11.14
N ASN A 125 -25.62 -6.34 11.88
CA ASN A 125 -27.01 -5.96 11.70
C ASN A 125 -27.24 -4.98 10.53
N LEU A 126 -26.20 -4.38 9.94
CA LEU A 126 -26.32 -3.53 8.75
C LEU A 126 -26.35 -4.42 7.49
N PRO A 127 -27.50 -4.52 6.78
CA PRO A 127 -27.63 -5.41 5.63
C PRO A 127 -26.90 -4.90 4.38
N CYS A 128 -26.61 -3.60 4.31
CA CYS A 128 -25.90 -3.00 3.19
C CYS A 128 -24.39 -3.10 3.41
N LEU A 129 -23.73 -3.98 2.65
CA LEU A 129 -22.28 -4.18 2.71
C LEU A 129 -21.48 -2.88 2.52
N LEU A 130 -21.84 -2.05 1.54
CA LEU A 130 -21.15 -0.78 1.28
C LEU A 130 -21.22 0.15 2.49
N GLN A 131 -22.41 0.30 3.08
CA GLN A 131 -22.61 1.13 4.26
C GLN A 131 -21.87 0.57 5.48
N ARG A 132 -21.80 -0.76 5.62
CA ARG A 132 -21.05 -1.43 6.68
C ARG A 132 -19.55 -1.13 6.58
N ILE A 133 -18.97 -1.22 5.38
CA ILE A 133 -17.57 -0.87 5.10
C ILE A 133 -17.34 0.62 5.45
N ASP A 134 -18.18 1.51 4.92
CA ASP A 134 -18.01 2.95 5.09
C ASP A 134 -18.12 3.38 6.56
N THR A 135 -19.08 2.82 7.29
CA THR A 135 -19.27 3.09 8.72
C THR A 135 -18.09 2.59 9.53
N ALA A 136 -17.63 1.35 9.29
CA ALA A 136 -16.51 0.77 10.02
C ALA A 136 -15.21 1.56 9.85
N MET A 137 -14.90 1.94 8.60
CA MET A 137 -13.75 2.78 8.27
C MET A 137 -13.84 4.17 8.91
N THR A 138 -15.03 4.80 8.87
CA THR A 138 -15.27 6.12 9.49
C THR A 138 -15.13 6.06 11.01
N MET A 139 -15.62 5.01 11.66
CA MET A 139 -15.46 4.81 13.11
C MET A 139 -14.01 4.56 13.49
N ALA A 140 -13.26 3.81 12.69
CA ALA A 140 -11.83 3.61 12.90
C ALA A 140 -11.06 4.94 12.87
N PHE A 141 -11.38 5.82 11.91
CA PHE A 141 -10.81 7.17 11.85
C PHE A 141 -11.10 8.01 13.11
N GLN A 142 -12.31 7.92 13.67
CA GLN A 142 -12.67 8.68 14.88
C GLN A 142 -11.90 8.24 16.13
N VAL A 143 -11.42 6.99 16.16
CA VAL A 143 -10.64 6.44 17.28
C VAL A 143 -9.14 6.62 17.06
N ASP A 144 -8.71 6.58 15.80
CA ASP A 144 -7.32 6.70 15.36
C ASP A 144 -7.23 7.93 14.41
N GLU A 145 -7.25 9.15 14.99
CA GLU A 145 -7.40 10.46 14.32
C GLU A 145 -6.26 10.86 13.34
N GLN A 146 -5.58 9.92 12.70
CA GLN A 146 -4.51 10.19 11.75
C GLN A 146 -4.69 9.42 10.43
N SER A 147 -5.92 9.00 10.11
CA SER A 147 -6.26 8.24 8.89
C SER A 147 -6.90 9.18 7.90
N GLY A 148 -6.53 9.08 6.63
CA GLY A 148 -7.09 9.96 5.63
C GLY A 148 -8.60 9.85 5.51
N ASN A 149 -9.30 10.95 5.22
CA ASN A 149 -10.68 10.91 4.77
C ASN A 149 -10.78 10.27 3.36
N GLY A 150 -12.00 9.96 2.93
CA GLY A 150 -12.26 9.27 1.66
C GLY A 150 -11.99 7.76 1.74
N ILE A 151 -12.85 6.96 1.10
CA ILE A 151 -12.78 5.50 1.13
C ILE A 151 -12.75 4.97 -0.30
N HIS A 152 -11.62 4.37 -0.68
CA HIS A 152 -11.47 3.59 -1.89
C HIS A 152 -11.78 2.13 -1.58
N LYS A 153 -12.65 1.50 -2.36
CA LYS A 153 -13.09 0.13 -2.15
C LYS A 153 -13.54 -0.55 -3.44
N LYS A 154 -13.33 -1.85 -3.47
CA LYS A 154 -13.88 -2.76 -4.48
C LYS A 154 -14.60 -3.90 -3.77
N VAL A 155 -15.77 -4.26 -4.29
CA VAL A 155 -16.64 -5.29 -3.74
C VAL A 155 -16.88 -6.37 -4.80
N TRP A 156 -16.96 -7.62 -4.34
CA TRP A 156 -17.26 -8.80 -5.14
C TRP A 156 -18.41 -9.60 -4.49
N PRO A 157 -19.21 -10.35 -5.29
CA PRO A 157 -19.36 -10.23 -6.74
C PRO A 157 -20.21 -9.01 -7.14
N GLN A 158 -20.79 -8.29 -6.17
CA GLN A 158 -21.46 -7.01 -6.38
C GLN A 158 -20.42 -5.99 -6.86
N ARG A 159 -20.39 -5.72 -8.17
CA ARG A 159 -19.39 -4.88 -8.87
C ARG A 159 -19.48 -3.39 -8.50
N TYR A 160 -19.38 -3.06 -7.21
CA TYR A 160 -19.01 -1.72 -6.81
C TYR A 160 -17.50 -1.62 -6.87
N ASP A 161 -17.02 -0.61 -7.59
CA ASP A 161 -15.60 -0.32 -7.75
C ASP A 161 -15.46 1.19 -7.92
N ASN A 162 -14.81 1.84 -6.95
CA ASN A 162 -14.42 3.25 -7.07
C ASN A 162 -12.90 3.41 -7.09
N LEU A 163 -12.16 2.34 -7.41
CA LEU A 163 -10.71 2.40 -7.56
C LEU A 163 -10.35 3.04 -8.90
N CYS A 164 -9.41 3.98 -8.88
CA CYS A 164 -8.80 4.48 -10.11
C CYS A 164 -7.81 3.45 -10.65
N TYR A 165 -7.98 3.03 -11.90
CA TYR A 165 -6.98 2.20 -12.59
C TYR A 165 -5.67 2.96 -12.74
N THR A 166 -4.56 2.22 -12.74
CA THR A 166 -3.26 2.81 -12.96
C THR A 166 -3.08 3.13 -14.44
N ASP A 167 -3.27 4.41 -14.78
CA ASP A 167 -3.16 4.95 -16.13
C ASP A 167 -1.73 5.45 -16.44
N THR A 168 -1.53 5.91 -17.67
CA THR A 168 -0.26 6.49 -18.13
C THR A 168 0.14 7.71 -17.31
N SER A 169 -0.81 8.59 -16.99
CA SER A 169 -0.54 9.81 -16.22
C SER A 169 0.00 9.50 -14.82
N TYR A 170 -0.58 8.50 -14.15
CA TYR A 170 -0.10 8.07 -12.84
C TYR A 170 1.27 7.38 -12.93
N ARG A 171 1.53 6.62 -14.00
CA ARG A 171 2.86 6.05 -14.25
C ARG A 171 3.92 7.12 -14.45
N GLU A 172 3.62 8.17 -15.22
CA GLU A 172 4.51 9.32 -15.43
C GLU A 172 4.80 10.06 -14.12
N TYR A 173 3.78 10.22 -13.25
CA TYR A 173 3.95 10.78 -11.91
C TYR A 173 4.92 9.94 -11.05
N ILE A 174 4.72 8.62 -10.99
CA ILE A 174 5.60 7.73 -10.21
C ILE A 174 7.02 7.75 -10.78
N TRP A 175 7.17 7.74 -12.10
CA TRP A 175 8.47 7.86 -12.75
C TRP A 175 9.18 9.17 -12.37
N ALA A 176 8.49 10.31 -12.41
CA ALA A 176 9.05 11.59 -12.00
C ALA A 176 9.53 11.59 -10.54
N LYS A 177 8.79 10.92 -9.63
CA LYS A 177 9.21 10.76 -8.23
C LYS A 177 10.47 9.92 -8.07
N ILE A 178 10.66 8.88 -8.89
CA ILE A 178 11.88 8.09 -8.91
C ILE A 178 13.08 8.94 -9.39
N GLU A 179 12.89 9.75 -10.43
CA GLU A 179 13.94 10.67 -10.90
C GLU A 179 14.33 11.69 -9.81
N GLU A 180 13.36 12.25 -9.08
CA GLU A 180 13.62 13.12 -7.93
C GLU A 180 14.49 12.42 -6.85
N TYR A 181 14.27 11.12 -6.62
CA TYR A 181 15.07 10.34 -5.67
C TYR A 181 16.51 10.15 -6.14
N HIS A 182 16.71 9.85 -7.42
CA HIS A 182 18.05 9.74 -8.01
C HIS A 182 18.80 11.06 -7.95
N GLU A 183 18.15 12.17 -8.30
CA GLU A 183 18.74 13.51 -8.21
C GLU A 183 19.17 13.83 -6.77
N PHE A 184 18.31 13.55 -5.79
CA PHE A 184 18.62 13.78 -4.38
C PHE A 184 19.83 12.96 -3.92
N ILE A 185 19.84 11.66 -4.24
CA ILE A 185 20.94 10.74 -3.87
C ILE A 185 22.26 11.21 -4.50
N ALA A 186 22.23 11.61 -5.78
CA ALA A 186 23.40 12.09 -6.50
C ALA A 186 23.93 13.42 -5.95
N GLU A 187 23.06 14.36 -5.63
CA GLU A 187 23.42 15.63 -5.01
C GLU A 187 24.08 15.39 -3.64
N TRP A 188 23.48 14.54 -2.80
CA TRP A 188 23.99 14.24 -1.48
C TRP A 188 25.36 13.56 -1.52
N ALA A 189 25.55 12.58 -2.41
CA ALA A 189 26.83 11.92 -2.64
C ALA A 189 27.92 12.89 -3.10
N SER A 190 27.56 13.93 -3.86
CA SER A 190 28.49 14.97 -4.30
C SER A 190 28.93 15.92 -3.18
N MET A 191 28.13 16.08 -2.11
CA MET A 191 28.38 17.01 -1.01
C MET A 191 29.18 16.40 0.15
N GLU A 192 28.94 15.14 0.51
CA GLU A 192 29.58 14.53 1.71
C GLU A 192 30.90 13.78 1.42
N GLY A 193 31.25 13.55 0.16
CA GLY A 193 32.39 12.68 -0.21
C GLY A 193 32.16 11.21 0.18
N ASP A 194 33.01 10.30 -0.31
CA ASP A 194 32.86 8.83 -0.33
C ASP A 194 32.56 8.10 1.01
N ASN A 195 32.35 8.78 2.13
CA ASN A 195 32.29 8.18 3.47
C ASN A 195 30.88 7.92 4.06
N MET A 196 29.80 8.41 3.44
CA MET A 196 28.43 8.14 3.90
C MET A 196 27.58 7.62 2.75
N ALA A 197 26.79 6.57 2.99
CA ALA A 197 25.80 6.10 2.04
C ALA A 197 24.68 7.15 1.93
N ALA A 198 24.40 7.61 0.71
CA ALA A 198 23.35 8.58 0.47
C ALA A 198 21.99 8.05 0.92
N GLN A 199 21.32 8.81 1.79
CA GLN A 199 20.00 8.49 2.32
C GLN A 199 18.99 9.53 1.82
N LEU A 200 17.86 9.05 1.34
CA LEU A 200 16.68 9.86 1.10
C LEU A 200 16.22 10.50 2.42
N PRO A 201 15.64 11.71 2.36
CA PRO A 201 15.01 12.28 3.53
C PRO A 201 13.85 11.37 3.96
N ARG A 202 13.55 11.38 5.26
CA ARG A 202 12.38 10.68 5.78
C ARG A 202 11.12 11.11 5.03
N SER A 203 10.25 10.15 4.74
CA SER A 203 8.95 10.40 4.15
C SER A 203 8.19 11.51 4.90
N THR A 204 7.77 12.56 4.19
CA THR A 204 7.06 13.70 4.81
C THR A 204 5.58 13.40 5.01
N ASN A 205 5.03 12.57 4.12
CA ASN A 205 3.71 12.00 4.27
C ASN A 205 3.87 10.56 4.74
N ARG A 206 3.04 10.22 5.70
CA ARG A 206 2.95 8.86 6.15
C ARG A 206 1.52 8.47 6.31
N THR A 207 1.44 7.21 6.60
CA THR A 207 0.32 6.62 7.22
C THR A 207 0.84 6.29 8.64
N ALA A 208 0.20 6.76 9.72
CA ALA A 208 0.76 6.61 11.07
C ALA A 208 1.23 5.20 11.48
N PRO A 209 2.27 5.12 12.35
CA PRO A 209 2.92 3.86 12.66
C PRO A 209 1.99 2.93 13.43
N ALA A 210 1.90 1.67 13.01
CA ALA A 210 1.37 0.63 13.89
C ALA A 210 2.46 0.30 14.92
N PRO A 211 2.13 0.04 16.20
CA PRO A 211 3.10 -0.54 17.12
C PRO A 211 3.59 -1.87 16.52
N ASN A 212 4.85 -1.88 16.08
CA ASN A 212 5.53 -2.98 15.35
C ASN A 212 5.26 -3.07 13.84
N ALA A 213 4.94 -1.96 13.17
CA ALA A 213 4.91 -1.99 11.70
C ALA A 213 6.27 -2.43 11.12
N PRO A 214 6.25 -3.27 10.08
CA PRO A 214 7.46 -3.76 9.44
C PRO A 214 8.19 -2.59 8.78
N LYS A 215 9.46 -2.44 9.13
CA LYS A 215 10.36 -1.48 8.51
C LYS A 215 10.58 -1.84 7.03
N ALA A 216 10.74 -0.83 6.19
CA ALA A 216 11.04 -0.97 4.78
C ALA A 216 12.53 -1.29 4.54
N THR A 217 13.07 -2.33 5.19
CA THR A 217 14.48 -2.72 4.99
C THR A 217 14.70 -3.32 3.60
N PRO A 218 15.93 -3.32 3.07
CA PRO A 218 16.21 -3.92 1.76
C PRO A 218 15.80 -5.40 1.66
N GLU A 219 16.02 -6.19 2.71
CA GLU A 219 15.60 -7.59 2.78
C GLU A 219 14.09 -7.70 2.66
N ARG A 220 13.37 -6.82 3.35
CA ARG A 220 11.93 -6.77 3.31
C ARG A 220 11.40 -6.39 1.94
N MET A 221 11.97 -5.36 1.33
CA MET A 221 11.61 -4.93 -0.02
C MET A 221 11.85 -6.06 -1.03
N LYS A 222 12.95 -6.82 -0.87
CA LYS A 222 13.21 -8.02 -1.67
C LYS A 222 12.17 -9.12 -1.50
N GLU A 223 11.76 -9.43 -0.27
CA GLU A 223 10.68 -10.40 -0.01
C GLU A 223 9.37 -10.00 -0.71
N ILE A 224 9.01 -8.72 -0.64
CA ILE A 224 7.83 -8.16 -1.31
C ILE A 224 7.91 -8.44 -2.81
N LEU A 225 9.04 -8.10 -3.44
CA LEU A 225 9.28 -8.33 -4.86
C LEU A 225 9.16 -9.81 -5.25
N GLU A 226 9.80 -10.71 -4.50
CA GLU A 226 9.77 -12.15 -4.78
C GLU A 226 8.35 -12.73 -4.74
N ALA A 227 7.54 -12.30 -3.77
CA ALA A 227 6.16 -12.73 -3.65
C ALA A 227 5.28 -12.21 -4.79
N LEU A 228 5.44 -10.94 -5.16
CA LEU A 228 4.75 -10.34 -6.30
C LEU A 228 5.03 -11.12 -7.58
N ARG A 229 6.30 -11.49 -7.83
CA ARG A 229 6.71 -12.30 -8.99
C ARG A 229 6.15 -13.71 -8.96
N LYS A 230 6.16 -14.38 -7.80
CA LYS A 230 5.58 -15.71 -7.64
C LYS A 230 4.10 -15.73 -8.00
N ASN A 231 3.38 -14.66 -7.65
CA ASN A 231 1.96 -14.53 -7.94
C ASN A 231 1.68 -14.18 -9.41
N GLN A 232 2.50 -13.31 -10.02
CA GLN A 232 2.44 -13.05 -11.47
C GLN A 232 2.65 -14.32 -12.30
N LYS A 233 3.66 -15.15 -11.95
CA LYS A 233 3.95 -16.42 -12.65
C LYS A 233 2.80 -17.43 -12.54
N LYS A 234 2.21 -17.58 -11.35
CA LYS A 234 1.05 -18.46 -11.14
C LYS A 234 -0.17 -18.02 -11.95
N GLN A 235 -0.32 -16.73 -12.20
CA GLN A 235 -1.42 -16.20 -13.02
C GLN A 235 -1.18 -16.46 -14.51
N SER A 236 0.04 -16.25 -15.01
CA SER A 236 0.38 -16.57 -16.41
C SER A 236 0.26 -18.07 -16.72
N GLU A 237 0.70 -18.95 -15.82
CA GLU A 237 0.57 -20.40 -15.98
C GLU A 237 -0.89 -20.85 -16.03
N LYS A 238 -1.76 -20.29 -15.19
CA LYS A 238 -3.20 -20.58 -15.22
C LYS A 238 -3.90 -20.09 -16.48
N GLN A 239 -3.45 -18.97 -17.05
CA GLN A 239 -3.97 -18.48 -18.33
C GLN A 239 -3.56 -19.41 -19.49
N GLU A 240 -2.32 -19.91 -19.50
CA GLU A 240 -1.86 -20.87 -20.51
C GLU A 240 -2.59 -22.23 -20.41
N GLU A 241 -2.92 -22.72 -19.21
CA GLU A 241 -3.67 -23.97 -19.03
C GLU A 241 -5.16 -23.87 -19.38
N SER A 242 -5.70 -22.65 -19.52
CA SER A 242 -7.10 -22.39 -19.85
C SER A 242 -7.34 -21.96 -21.30
N THR A 243 -6.29 -21.98 -22.13
CA THR A 243 -6.32 -21.67 -23.57
C THR A 243 -6.12 -22.93 -24.41
#